data_AF-A0A127B2T0-F1
#
_entry.id   AF-A0A127B2T0-F1
#
_cell.length_a   1.000
_cell.length_b   1.000
_cell.length_c   1.000
_cell.angle_alpha   90.00
_cell.angle_beta   90.00
_cell.angle_gamma   90.00
#
_symmetry.space_group_name_H-M   'P 1'
#
loop_
_entity.id
_entity.type
_entity.pdbx_description
1 polymer ?
#
loop_
_entity_poly.entity_id
_entity_poly.type
_entity_poly.pdbx_seq_one_letter_code
_entity_poly.pdbx_strand_id
1 'polypeptide(L)'
;MKKTLSILGILGIVICQATPLQESIRIGKFTYKTKKDGIFLKDESYHCKTFTLYSQSGEPQAGLIIEAMRNDTLFVSGTYQIESSKFIAKNYYHYRYSHEPDSSVKTFVQNSKGKLELRSFIEFTGGVKNAIKLPNH
;
A
#
# COMPACT_ATOMS: atom_id res chain seq x y z
N MET A 1 21.56 -0.80 69.11
CA MET A 1 21.21 0.60 68.78
C MET A 1 21.38 0.82 67.29
N LYS A 2 20.37 1.46 66.67
CA LYS A 2 20.29 2.13 65.36
C LYS A 2 20.53 1.31 64.06
N LYS A 3 19.39 1.04 63.41
CA LYS A 3 19.20 0.82 61.97
C LYS A 3 19.31 2.14 61.20
N THR A 4 19.83 2.12 59.97
CA THR A 4 19.60 3.11 58.90
C THR A 4 19.98 2.44 57.57
N LEU A 5 19.04 1.79 56.87
CA LEU A 5 18.10 2.27 55.85
C LEU A 5 18.78 2.72 54.52
N SER A 6 18.56 1.89 53.49
CA SER A 6 18.78 2.13 52.06
C SER A 6 18.06 3.37 51.55
N ILE A 7 18.60 3.98 50.49
CA ILE A 7 17.80 4.49 49.38
C ILE A 7 18.49 4.09 48.07
N LEU A 8 18.03 2.98 47.50
CA LEU A 8 18.33 2.56 46.14
C LEU A 8 17.38 3.36 45.23
N GLY A 9 17.89 4.37 44.55
CA GLY A 9 17.12 5.17 43.59
C GLY A 9 16.81 4.34 42.35
N ILE A 10 15.58 3.83 42.26
CA ILE A 10 15.06 3.23 41.02
C ILE A 10 14.65 4.38 40.11
N LEU A 11 15.53 4.73 39.17
CA LEU A 11 15.24 5.61 38.05
C LEU A 11 14.29 4.88 37.10
N GLY A 12 12.98 5.02 37.32
CA GLY A 12 11.95 4.48 36.45
C GLY A 12 11.93 5.23 35.12
N ILE A 13 12.64 4.71 34.11
CA ILE A 13 12.52 5.16 32.73
C ILE A 13 11.19 4.64 32.19
N VAL A 14 10.14 5.44 32.32
CA VAL A 14 8.87 5.21 31.61
C VAL A 14 9.13 5.52 30.14
N ILE A 15 9.52 4.49 29.38
CA ILE A 15 9.58 4.57 27.92
C ILE A 15 8.12 4.57 27.44
N CYS A 16 7.57 5.76 27.24
CA CYS A 16 6.32 5.93 26.52
C CYS A 16 6.59 5.50 25.07
N GLN A 17 6.30 4.24 24.74
CA GLN A 17 6.32 3.80 23.35
C GLN A 17 5.13 4.43 22.65
N ALA A 18 5.37 5.51 21.92
CA ALA A 18 4.42 6.03 20.96
C ALA A 18 4.20 4.95 19.91
N THR A 19 3.10 4.22 20.01
CA THR A 19 2.68 3.31 18.95
C THR A 19 2.38 4.16 17.72
N PRO A 20 2.98 3.90 16.55
CA PRO A 20 2.65 4.63 15.35
C PRO A 20 1.16 4.42 15.06
N LEU A 21 0.39 5.51 15.01
CA LEU A 21 -1.03 5.47 14.68
C LEU A 21 -1.18 4.85 13.29
N GLN A 22 -1.62 3.60 13.24
CA GLN A 22 -1.80 2.88 11.98
C GLN A 22 -2.93 3.55 11.20
N GLU A 23 -2.59 4.25 10.12
CA GLU A 23 -3.53 4.90 9.21
C GLU A 23 -4.54 3.85 8.70
N SER A 24 -5.83 4.21 8.67
CA SER A 24 -6.90 3.33 8.20
C SER A 24 -7.80 4.06 7.21
N ILE A 25 -8.42 3.29 6.31
CA ILE A 25 -9.32 3.81 5.29
C ILE A 25 -10.63 3.03 5.34
N ARG A 26 -11.76 3.72 5.17
CA ARG A 26 -13.07 3.11 5.04
C ARG A 26 -13.45 2.96 3.57
N ILE A 27 -13.86 1.76 3.19
CA ILE A 27 -14.48 1.47 1.89
C ILE A 27 -15.80 0.79 2.20
N GLY A 28 -16.90 1.35 1.73
CA GLY A 28 -18.25 0.91 2.07
C GLY A 28 -18.47 0.91 3.58
N LYS A 29 -18.82 -0.27 4.10
CA LYS A 29 -19.06 -0.47 5.54
C LYS A 29 -17.86 -1.05 6.30
N PHE A 30 -16.74 -1.32 5.63
CA PHE A 30 -15.57 -1.94 6.24
C PHE A 30 -14.39 -0.96 6.30
N THR A 31 -13.60 -1.09 7.35
CA THR A 31 -12.35 -0.35 7.54
C THR A 31 -11.18 -1.26 7.22
N TYR A 32 -10.15 -0.70 6.58
CA TYR A 32 -8.93 -1.38 6.19
C TYR A 32 -7.74 -0.70 6.86
N LYS A 33 -6.78 -1.50 7.30
CA LYS A 33 -5.49 -1.00 7.75
C LYS A 33 -4.68 -0.62 6.53
N THR A 34 -3.97 0.50 6.58
CA THR A 34 -3.07 0.89 5.50
C THR A 34 -1.62 0.70 5.93
N LYS A 35 -0.75 0.47 4.96
CA LYS A 35 0.69 0.47 5.14
C LYS A 35 1.35 1.08 3.93
N LYS A 36 2.33 1.94 4.18
CA LYS A 36 3.24 2.46 3.16
C LYS A 36 4.61 1.85 3.45
N ASP A 37 5.19 1.19 2.46
CA ASP A 37 6.49 0.52 2.60
C ASP A 37 7.46 1.00 1.52
N GLY A 38 8.74 1.15 1.88
CA GLY A 38 9.83 1.36 0.94
C GLY A 38 10.60 0.06 0.73
N ILE A 39 10.70 -0.40 -0.51
CA ILE A 39 11.38 -1.66 -0.88
C ILE A 39 12.35 -1.36 -2.01
N PHE A 40 13.56 -1.90 -1.93
CA PHE A 40 14.48 -1.91 -3.07
C PHE A 40 14.31 -3.21 -3.85
N LEU A 41 13.84 -3.11 -5.09
CA LEU A 41 13.72 -4.24 -6.01
C LEU A 41 15.08 -4.42 -6.70
N LYS A 42 15.85 -5.41 -6.23
CA LYS A 42 17.23 -5.65 -6.68
C LYS A 42 17.31 -5.94 -8.19
N ASP A 43 16.42 -6.79 -8.68
CA ASP A 43 16.43 -7.25 -10.08
C ASP A 43 16.20 -6.10 -11.07
N GLU A 44 15.37 -5.14 -10.65
CA GLU A 44 15.01 -3.97 -11.45
C GLU A 44 15.86 -2.73 -11.13
N SER A 45 16.68 -2.82 -10.06
CA SER A 45 17.46 -1.71 -9.50
C SER A 45 16.63 -0.45 -9.21
N TYR A 46 15.39 -0.62 -8.70
CA TYR A 46 14.49 0.47 -8.35
C TYR A 46 14.21 0.54 -6.84
N HIS A 47 14.14 1.75 -6.30
CA HIS A 47 13.50 2.01 -5.02
C HIS A 47 12.00 2.21 -5.25
N CYS A 48 11.17 1.39 -4.62
CA CYS A 48 9.72 1.45 -4.73
C CYS A 48 9.09 1.84 -3.40
N LYS A 49 8.19 2.82 -3.42
CA LYS A 49 7.24 3.07 -2.34
C LYS A 49 5.92 2.42 -2.73
N THR A 50 5.40 1.54 -1.88
CA THR A 50 4.12 0.86 -2.10
C THR A 50 3.09 1.32 -1.08
N PHE A 51 1.82 1.20 -1.45
CA PHE A 51 0.69 1.37 -0.55
C PHE A 51 -0.16 0.11 -0.60
N THR A 52 -0.41 -0.48 0.56
CA THR A 52 -1.16 -1.73 0.67
C THR A 52 -2.30 -1.56 1.68
N LEU A 53 -3.48 -2.00 1.28
CA LEU A 53 -4.66 -2.17 2.13
C LEU A 53 -4.66 -3.58 2.70
N TYR A 54 -4.85 -3.69 4.00
CA TYR A 54 -4.98 -4.95 4.72
C TYR A 54 -6.36 -5.06 5.35
N SER A 55 -6.85 -6.29 5.47
CA SER A 55 -7.98 -6.61 6.34
C SER A 55 -7.64 -6.26 7.78
N GLN A 56 -8.66 -6.25 8.66
CA GLN A 56 -8.41 -6.09 10.10
C GLN A 56 -7.54 -7.22 10.68
N SER A 57 -7.62 -8.43 10.10
CA SER A 57 -6.78 -9.57 10.45
C SER A 57 -5.34 -9.48 9.90
N GLY A 58 -5.01 -8.48 9.09
CA GLY A 58 -3.67 -8.26 8.55
C GLY A 58 -3.38 -8.97 7.23
N GLU A 59 -4.39 -9.51 6.55
CA GLU A 59 -4.23 -10.09 5.22
C GLU A 59 -4.22 -9.00 4.14
N PRO A 60 -3.29 -9.02 3.17
CA PRO A 60 -3.27 -8.04 2.08
C PRO A 60 -4.52 -8.20 1.20
N GLN A 61 -5.14 -7.07 0.86
CA GLN A 61 -6.42 -7.01 0.14
C GLN A 61 -6.28 -6.33 -1.22
N ALA A 62 -5.57 -5.21 -1.28
CA ALA A 62 -5.32 -4.44 -2.49
C ALA A 62 -4.08 -3.56 -2.30
N GLY A 63 -3.52 -3.04 -3.37
CA GLY A 63 -2.40 -2.12 -3.27
C GLY A 63 -2.00 -1.50 -4.60
N LEU A 64 -1.02 -0.62 -4.52
CA LEU A 64 -0.37 0.02 -5.67
C LEU A 64 1.07 0.38 -5.35
N ILE A 65 1.86 0.58 -6.40
CA ILE A 65 3.13 1.30 -6.30
C ILE A 65 2.78 2.79 -6.28
N ILE A 66 3.17 3.53 -5.24
CA ILE A 66 3.03 5.00 -5.20
C ILE A 66 4.12 5.64 -6.06
N GLU A 67 5.33 5.11 -5.97
CA GLU A 67 6.51 5.70 -6.60
C GLU A 67 7.53 4.59 -6.86
N ALA A 68 8.18 4.59 -8.03
CA ALA A 68 9.38 3.81 -8.30
C ALA A 68 10.45 4.71 -8.93
N MET A 69 11.64 4.76 -8.34
CA MET A 69 12.73 5.64 -8.79
C MET A 69 14.06 4.89 -8.97
N ARG A 70 14.87 5.33 -9.95
CA ARG A 70 16.30 4.99 -10.13
C ARG A 70 17.07 6.26 -10.37
N ASN A 71 18.13 6.52 -9.59
CA ASN A 71 19.08 7.62 -9.84
C ASN A 71 18.35 8.92 -10.26
N ASP A 72 17.43 9.38 -9.40
CA ASP A 72 16.59 10.58 -9.56
C ASP A 72 15.56 10.58 -10.69
N THR A 73 15.48 9.49 -11.46
CA THR A 73 14.46 9.31 -12.50
C THR A 73 13.25 8.58 -11.93
N LEU A 74 12.05 9.14 -12.15
CA LEU A 74 10.78 8.53 -11.81
C LEU A 74 10.34 7.56 -12.90
N PHE A 75 10.23 6.28 -12.57
CA PHE A 75 9.78 5.22 -13.49
C PHE A 75 8.29 5.00 -13.39
N VAL A 76 7.76 5.00 -12.17
CA VAL A 76 6.34 4.75 -11.90
C VAL A 76 5.82 5.77 -10.91
N SER A 77 4.65 6.32 -11.18
CA SER A 77 3.85 7.02 -10.16
C SER A 77 2.49 6.38 -10.03
N GLY A 78 1.94 6.33 -8.83
CA GLY A 78 0.62 5.80 -8.58
C GLY A 78 -0.26 6.70 -7.74
N THR A 79 -1.56 6.61 -8.01
CA THR A 79 -2.60 7.27 -7.24
C THR A 79 -3.79 6.32 -7.09
N TYR A 80 -4.66 6.61 -6.14
CA TYR A 80 -5.86 5.81 -5.94
C TYR A 80 -7.08 6.69 -5.66
N GLN A 81 -8.24 6.11 -5.92
CA GLN A 81 -9.53 6.69 -5.60
C GLN A 81 -10.40 5.64 -4.89
N ILE A 82 -11.21 6.09 -3.96
CA ILE A 82 -12.19 5.26 -3.25
C ILE A 82 -13.58 5.70 -3.68
N GLU A 83 -14.41 4.75 -4.10
CA GLU A 83 -15.78 5.01 -4.52
C GLU A 83 -16.73 3.99 -3.91
N SER A 84 -17.63 4.40 -3.04
CA SER A 84 -18.65 3.52 -2.40
C SER A 84 -18.07 2.20 -1.88
N SER A 85 -18.01 1.15 -2.71
CA SER A 85 -17.48 -0.19 -2.41
C SER A 85 -16.21 -0.56 -3.20
N LYS A 86 -15.53 0.40 -3.81
CA LYS A 86 -14.41 0.19 -4.73
C LYS A 86 -13.14 0.89 -4.27
N PHE A 87 -12.02 0.24 -4.54
CA PHE A 87 -10.70 0.83 -4.52
C PHE A 87 -10.13 0.79 -5.93
N ILE A 88 -9.84 1.96 -6.50
CA ILE A 88 -9.38 2.11 -7.88
C ILE A 88 -7.93 2.59 -7.82
N ALA A 89 -7.00 1.72 -8.13
CA ALA A 89 -5.58 2.03 -8.23
C ALA A 89 -5.23 2.39 -9.66
N LYS A 90 -4.47 3.48 -9.85
CA LYS A 90 -3.94 3.92 -11.14
C LYS A 90 -2.43 4.01 -11.03
N ASN A 91 -1.72 3.39 -11.98
CA ASN A 91 -0.28 3.56 -12.13
C ASN A 91 0.04 4.15 -13.50
N TYR A 92 1.07 5.00 -13.54
CA TYR A 92 1.61 5.62 -14.74
C TYR A 92 3.07 5.21 -14.87
N TYR A 93 3.46 4.74 -16.04
CA TYR A 93 4.79 4.23 -16.39
C TYR A 93 5.47 5.27 -17.29
N HIS A 94 6.37 6.06 -16.69
CA HIS A 94 7.02 7.20 -17.33
C HIS A 94 8.21 6.80 -18.20
N TYR A 95 8.87 5.72 -17.83
CA TYR A 95 9.99 5.16 -18.57
C TYR A 95 9.66 3.73 -18.97
N ARG A 96 9.45 3.52 -20.27
CA ARG A 96 8.93 2.28 -20.85
C ARG A 96 9.39 2.12 -22.30
N TYR A 97 9.38 0.89 -22.81
CA TYR A 97 9.50 0.61 -24.24
C TYR A 97 8.19 0.89 -24.98
N SER A 98 8.24 1.08 -26.31
CA SER A 98 7.09 1.50 -27.12
C SER A 98 5.88 0.55 -27.10
N HIS A 99 6.09 -0.73 -26.80
CA HIS A 99 5.06 -1.76 -26.74
C HIS A 99 4.54 -2.00 -25.31
N GLU A 100 5.15 -1.36 -24.30
CA GLU A 100 4.76 -1.52 -22.90
C GLU A 100 3.63 -0.54 -22.52
N PRO A 101 2.80 -0.86 -21.51
CA PRO A 101 1.74 0.04 -21.05
C PRO A 101 2.26 1.41 -20.56
N ASP A 102 1.53 2.49 -20.83
CA ASP A 102 1.75 3.84 -20.24
C ASP A 102 1.09 3.95 -18.89
N SER A 103 -0.02 3.25 -18.73
CA SER A 103 -0.75 3.29 -17.49
C SER A 103 -1.53 2.01 -17.29
N SER A 104 -1.84 1.75 -16.03
CA SER A 104 -2.75 0.70 -15.63
C SER A 104 -3.79 1.23 -14.67
N VAL A 105 -4.98 0.63 -14.73
CA VAL A 105 -6.08 0.86 -13.80
C VAL A 105 -6.55 -0.48 -13.28
N LYS A 106 -6.41 -0.69 -11.97
CA LYS A 106 -6.91 -1.87 -11.26
C LYS A 106 -8.08 -1.45 -10.38
N THR A 107 -9.24 -2.07 -10.60
CA THR A 107 -10.43 -1.84 -9.79
C THR A 107 -10.69 -3.05 -8.91
N PHE A 108 -10.60 -2.83 -7.61
CA PHE A 108 -10.94 -3.81 -6.59
C PHE A 108 -12.32 -3.50 -6.04
N VAL A 109 -13.20 -4.49 -5.97
CA VAL A 109 -14.56 -4.34 -5.48
C VAL A 109 -14.71 -5.13 -4.18
N GLN A 110 -15.28 -4.47 -3.18
CA GLN A 110 -15.60 -5.07 -1.89
C GLN A 110 -16.79 -6.01 -2.03
N ASN A 111 -16.61 -7.26 -1.61
CA ASN A 111 -17.70 -8.22 -1.51
C ASN A 111 -18.48 -8.08 -0.18
N SER A 112 -19.53 -8.88 0.01
CA SER A 112 -20.40 -8.82 1.20
C SER A 112 -19.68 -9.09 2.52
N LYS A 113 -18.53 -9.78 2.47
CA LYS A 113 -17.67 -10.11 3.63
C LYS A 113 -16.57 -9.08 3.88
N GLY A 114 -16.48 -8.02 3.06
CA GLY A 114 -15.45 -7.00 3.20
C GLY A 114 -14.11 -7.37 2.56
N LYS A 115 -14.03 -8.46 1.78
CA LYS A 115 -12.82 -8.79 1.01
C LYS A 115 -12.81 -7.94 -0.27
N LEU A 116 -11.67 -7.35 -0.59
CA LEU A 116 -11.48 -6.67 -1.88
C LEU A 116 -11.03 -7.68 -2.92
N GLU A 117 -11.75 -7.76 -4.03
CA GLU A 117 -11.44 -8.65 -5.14
C GLU A 117 -11.13 -7.83 -6.38
N LEU A 118 -10.05 -8.16 -7.08
CA LEU A 118 -9.74 -7.55 -8.36
C LEU A 118 -10.84 -7.93 -9.36
N ARG A 119 -11.63 -6.95 -9.81
CA ARG A 119 -12.73 -7.16 -10.77
C ARG A 119 -12.42 -6.62 -12.16
N SER A 120 -11.50 -5.68 -12.27
CA SER A 120 -11.05 -5.16 -13.55
C SER A 120 -9.58 -4.79 -13.49
N PHE A 121 -8.86 -5.14 -14.54
CA PHE A 121 -7.51 -4.67 -14.80
C PHE A 121 -7.44 -4.24 -16.26
N ILE A 122 -7.17 -2.96 -16.46
CA ILE A 122 -7.04 -2.33 -17.76
C ILE A 122 -5.63 -1.76 -17.85
N GLU A 123 -4.98 -2.00 -18.97
CA GLU A 123 -3.75 -1.35 -19.36
C GLU A 123 -4.01 -0.42 -20.54
N PHE A 124 -3.20 0.62 -20.67
CA PHE A 124 -3.25 1.53 -21.80
C PHE A 124 -1.88 1.53 -22.47
N THR A 125 -1.84 1.41 -23.79
CA THR A 125 -0.61 1.48 -24.58
C THR A 125 -0.80 2.47 -25.71
N GLY A 126 -0.07 3.59 -25.69
CA GLY A 126 -0.27 4.70 -26.62
C GLY A 126 -1.67 5.31 -26.52
N GLY A 127 -2.28 5.27 -25.33
CA GLY A 127 -3.68 5.68 -25.12
C GLY A 127 -4.74 4.66 -25.57
N VAL A 128 -4.34 3.53 -26.15
CA VAL A 128 -5.26 2.45 -26.53
C VAL A 128 -5.53 1.53 -25.35
N LYS A 129 -6.81 1.30 -25.06
CA LYS A 129 -7.27 0.46 -23.95
C LYS A 129 -7.09 -1.04 -24.25
N ASN A 130 -6.37 -1.74 -23.38
CA ASN A 130 -6.17 -3.19 -23.38
C ASN A 130 -6.78 -3.79 -22.10
N ALA A 131 -7.91 -4.50 -22.22
CA ALA A 131 -8.52 -5.17 -21.07
C ALA A 131 -7.82 -6.50 -20.78
N ILE A 132 -7.30 -6.66 -19.56
CA ILE A 132 -6.62 -7.88 -19.14
C ILE A 132 -7.65 -8.89 -18.64
N LYS A 133 -7.65 -10.09 -19.24
CA LYS A 133 -8.51 -11.18 -18.81
C LYS A 133 -8.03 -11.69 -17.45
N LEU A 134 -8.86 -11.51 -16.44
CA LEU A 134 -8.58 -12.03 -15.10
C LEU A 134 -8.85 -13.55 -15.07
N PRO A 135 -8.05 -14.33 -14.33
CA PRO A 135 -8.37 -15.74 -14.10
C PRO A 135 -9.73 -15.85 -13.42
N ASN A 136 -10.55 -16.80 -13.86
CA ASN A 136 -11.83 -17.09 -13.21
C ASN A 136 -11.52 -17.65 -11.81
N HIS A 137 -12.01 -16.98 -10.78
CA HIS A 137 -11.95 -17.43 -9.39
C HIS A 137 -13.25 -18.12 -8.99
#